data_AF-A0AAD9PTK1-F1
#
_entry.id   AF-A0AAD9PTK1-F1
#
_cell.length_a   1.000
_cell.length_b   1.000
_cell.length_c   1.000
_cell.angle_alpha   90.00
_cell.angle_beta   90.00
_cell.angle_gamma   90.00
#
_symmetry.space_group_name_H-M   'P 1'
#
loop_
_entity.id
_entity.type
_entity.pdbx_description
1 polymer ?
#
loop_
_entity_poly.entity_id
_entity_poly.type
_entity_poly.pdbx_seq_one_letter_code
_entity_poly.pdbx_strand_id
1 'polypeptide(L)'
;MRLAICKGVPPLFNNIRNLYIDKEKVKIVEDVAIGFLDSITSFGTLTGKVGDVEPPTAILWVYHFLAQHFDYLRDCKRAMEFIDKALDHTPTLIEAYMVKARIYKHGGDMEKAADCMDEARSLDTADRYVNCKCAKYQLRANQVQKAEETCGLFTREGVAAAENLNEMQCMWFQTESGYAYKRLGKLGEALKKAHEIEKHFDEITEDQFDFHTYCMRKMTLRAYVRLLRLEDVLRSHKFYFKTAKLAIECYFRLHDKPLVSSNENAVTDTSKLSPKDLKNLHSKERRKEKKYQENKKDSKEKKENDKKADVLKDPPLDADLLCRVSDPLDQALKFLRPLQNLASNRIETHLLAYEVFSRKSKRLLMLQSVKRAHTIDPNHPTLHEHLVKLAVKVSESTDMKESISAVFERELKTLLGRKDMKQFNADFLEENSRSLLHRLSGCRMLCLLDPTKVDDALALITDLADNLEDRTLENCTLIYNTLLEGTFGECSDLTREYFLKCRSLFPLASVFSKYDGATGSLNGVDATLSDRSEPLCDGVV
;
A
#
# COMPACT_ATOMS: atom_id res chain seq x y z
N MET A 1 9.45 -18.34 -27.98
CA MET A 1 8.52 -19.06 -27.07
C MET A 1 8.73 -20.57 -27.11
N ARG A 2 8.58 -21.25 -28.26
CA ARG A 2 8.76 -22.72 -28.40
C ARG A 2 9.98 -23.29 -27.65
N LEU A 3 11.19 -22.84 -27.99
CA LEU A 3 12.43 -23.34 -27.36
C LEU A 3 12.45 -23.19 -25.83
N ALA A 4 11.84 -22.11 -25.30
CA ALA A 4 11.78 -21.87 -23.87
C ALA A 4 10.75 -22.78 -23.17
N ILE A 5 9.66 -23.12 -23.85
CA ILE A 5 8.65 -24.09 -23.37
C ILE A 5 9.28 -25.49 -23.34
N CYS A 6 9.92 -25.94 -24.42
CA CYS A 6 10.58 -27.26 -24.48
C CYS A 6 11.65 -27.42 -23.38
N LYS A 7 12.44 -26.36 -23.15
CA LYS A 7 13.49 -26.35 -22.11
C LYS A 7 12.97 -26.15 -20.70
N GLY A 8 11.70 -25.78 -20.54
CA GLY A 8 11.10 -25.48 -19.25
C GLY A 8 11.70 -24.27 -18.54
N VAL A 9 11.79 -23.13 -19.23
CA VAL A 9 12.35 -21.89 -18.70
C VAL A 9 11.28 -21.14 -17.88
N PRO A 10 11.37 -21.09 -16.53
CA PRO A 10 10.33 -20.47 -15.71
C PRO A 10 10.04 -18.98 -15.99
N PRO A 11 11.04 -18.11 -16.27
CA PRO A 11 10.78 -16.70 -16.50
C PRO A 11 10.31 -16.35 -17.92
N LEU A 12 9.84 -17.31 -18.73
CA LEU A 12 9.43 -17.04 -20.11
C LEU A 12 8.43 -15.87 -20.22
N PHE A 13 7.38 -15.86 -19.39
CA PHE A 13 6.42 -14.75 -19.36
C PHE A 13 7.09 -13.42 -19.03
N ASN A 14 7.96 -13.40 -18.00
CA ASN A 14 8.67 -12.19 -17.59
C ASN A 14 9.58 -11.65 -18.71
N ASN A 15 10.22 -12.53 -19.48
CA ASN A 15 11.11 -12.15 -20.58
C ASN A 15 10.38 -11.42 -21.72
N ILE A 16 9.10 -11.72 -21.93
CA ILE A 16 8.29 -11.11 -22.99
C ILE A 16 7.24 -10.12 -22.46
N ARG A 17 7.20 -9.87 -21.15
CA ARG A 17 6.19 -9.02 -20.51
C ARG A 17 6.10 -7.62 -21.11
N ASN A 18 7.22 -7.06 -21.58
CA ASN A 18 7.22 -5.75 -22.24
C ASN A 18 6.39 -5.72 -23.53
N LEU A 19 6.15 -6.87 -24.18
CA LEU A 19 5.27 -6.95 -25.35
C LEU A 19 3.79 -6.77 -24.98
N TYR A 20 3.42 -6.98 -23.71
CA TYR A 20 2.04 -6.85 -23.22
C TYR A 20 1.59 -5.40 -23.03
N ILE A 21 2.44 -4.42 -23.35
CA ILE A 21 2.03 -3.02 -23.50
C ILE A 21 1.12 -2.86 -24.73
N ASP A 22 1.31 -3.69 -25.75
CA ASP A 22 0.61 -3.64 -27.03
C ASP A 22 -0.47 -4.74 -27.10
N LYS A 23 -1.74 -4.32 -27.17
CA LYS A 23 -2.90 -5.22 -27.16
C LYS A 23 -2.91 -6.20 -28.34
N GLU A 24 -2.38 -5.82 -29.49
CA GLU A 24 -2.31 -6.71 -30.66
C GLU A 24 -1.31 -7.83 -30.43
N LYS A 25 -0.14 -7.50 -29.86
CA LYS A 25 0.89 -8.50 -29.52
C LYS A 25 0.42 -9.45 -28.42
N VAL A 26 -0.36 -8.96 -27.46
CA VAL A 26 -1.00 -9.82 -26.45
C VAL A 26 -1.85 -10.89 -27.12
N LYS A 27 -2.69 -10.52 -28.08
CA LYS A 27 -3.54 -11.46 -28.81
C LYS A 27 -2.74 -12.49 -29.58
N ILE A 28 -1.69 -12.07 -30.30
CA ILE A 28 -0.78 -12.98 -31.01
C ILE A 28 -0.12 -13.96 -30.04
N VAL A 29 0.31 -13.49 -28.87
CA VAL A 29 0.92 -14.34 -27.84
C VAL A 29 -0.09 -15.34 -27.28
N GLU A 30 -1.35 -14.93 -27.07
CA GLU A 30 -2.45 -15.82 -26.67
C GLU A 30 -2.67 -16.92 -27.72
N ASP A 31 -2.89 -16.53 -28.97
CA ASP A 31 -3.16 -17.44 -30.10
C ASP A 31 -2.02 -18.47 -30.26
N VAL A 32 -0.77 -18.02 -30.15
CA VAL A 32 0.41 -18.90 -30.23
C VAL A 32 0.45 -19.88 -29.05
N ALA A 33 0.18 -19.42 -27.82
CA ALA A 33 0.23 -20.27 -26.63
C ALA A 33 -0.92 -21.29 -26.59
N ILE A 34 -2.12 -20.90 -27.02
CA ILE A 34 -3.26 -21.81 -27.17
C ILE A 34 -2.99 -22.81 -28.30
N GLY A 35 -2.46 -22.36 -29.45
CA GLY A 35 -2.08 -23.24 -30.55
C GLY A 35 -1.02 -24.28 -30.15
N PHE A 36 -0.08 -23.92 -29.27
CA PHE A 36 0.84 -24.88 -28.66
C PHE A 36 0.13 -25.92 -27.79
N LEU A 37 -0.85 -25.50 -27.00
CA LEU A 37 -1.64 -26.42 -26.18
C LEU A 37 -2.43 -27.40 -27.05
N ASP A 38 -3.15 -26.92 -28.05
CA ASP A 38 -3.95 -27.76 -28.94
C ASP A 38 -3.07 -28.77 -29.70
N SER A 39 -1.91 -28.32 -30.17
CA SER A 39 -0.95 -29.15 -30.88
C SER A 39 -0.35 -30.24 -29.97
N ILE A 40 0.06 -29.89 -28.76
CA ILE A 40 0.71 -30.87 -27.86
C ILE A 40 -0.30 -31.90 -27.35
N THR A 41 -1.55 -31.50 -27.09
CA THR A 41 -2.62 -32.42 -26.68
C THR A 41 -3.03 -33.36 -27.81
N SER A 42 -3.03 -32.89 -29.06
CA SER A 42 -3.48 -33.70 -30.21
C SER A 42 -2.40 -34.58 -30.82
N PHE A 43 -1.16 -34.10 -30.87
CA PHE A 43 -0.07 -34.74 -31.63
C PHE A 43 1.18 -35.02 -30.80
N GLY A 44 1.25 -34.54 -29.56
CA GLY A 44 2.45 -34.65 -28.72
C GLY A 44 3.61 -33.73 -29.16
N THR A 45 3.40 -32.81 -30.11
CA THR A 45 4.43 -31.86 -30.57
C THR A 45 3.93 -30.41 -30.48
N LEU A 46 4.84 -29.44 -30.47
CA LEU A 46 4.50 -28.00 -30.55
C LEU A 46 4.36 -27.46 -31.98
N THR A 47 4.63 -28.28 -33.02
CA THR A 47 4.63 -27.88 -34.44
C THR A 47 3.58 -28.61 -35.29
N GLY A 48 2.64 -29.31 -34.65
CA GLY A 48 1.56 -30.05 -35.30
C GLY A 48 1.92 -31.52 -35.58
N LYS A 49 1.54 -32.03 -36.74
CA LYS A 49 1.75 -33.44 -37.10
C LYS A 49 3.20 -33.82 -37.42
N VAL A 50 4.07 -32.82 -37.59
CA VAL A 50 5.45 -32.99 -38.04
C VAL A 50 6.38 -32.52 -36.94
N GLY A 51 7.27 -33.40 -36.49
CA GLY A 51 8.28 -33.12 -35.47
C GLY A 51 8.47 -34.27 -34.48
N ASP A 52 9.50 -34.16 -33.66
CA ASP A 52 9.73 -35.06 -32.53
C ASP A 52 8.70 -34.79 -31.42
N VAL A 53 8.32 -35.85 -30.71
CA VAL A 53 7.43 -35.75 -29.55
C VAL A 53 8.14 -34.96 -28.45
N GLU A 54 7.43 -33.97 -27.91
CA GLU A 54 7.93 -33.09 -26.87
C GLU A 54 7.90 -33.80 -25.51
N PRO A 55 8.80 -33.44 -24.57
CA PRO A 55 8.78 -34.02 -23.25
C PRO A 55 7.46 -33.69 -22.52
N PRO A 56 6.99 -34.53 -21.58
CA PRO A 56 5.79 -34.24 -20.79
C PRO A 56 5.87 -32.90 -20.03
N THR A 57 7.08 -32.42 -19.73
CA THR A 57 7.27 -31.11 -19.11
C THR A 57 6.86 -29.94 -20.03
N ALA A 58 6.82 -30.11 -21.35
CA ALA A 58 6.43 -29.05 -22.26
C ALA A 58 4.98 -28.61 -22.05
N ILE A 59 4.03 -29.55 -21.86
CA ILE A 59 2.62 -29.20 -21.61
C ILE A 59 2.45 -28.49 -20.26
N LEU A 60 3.19 -28.90 -19.23
CA LEU A 60 3.26 -28.23 -17.93
C LEU A 60 3.66 -26.76 -18.08
N TRP A 61 4.70 -26.47 -18.87
CA TRP A 61 5.16 -25.10 -19.10
C TRP A 61 4.22 -24.27 -19.98
N VAL A 62 3.45 -24.90 -20.87
CA VAL A 62 2.34 -24.24 -21.59
C VAL A 62 1.26 -23.82 -20.60
N TYR A 63 0.80 -24.72 -19.72
CA TYR A 63 -0.20 -24.40 -18.69
C TYR A 63 0.29 -23.28 -17.75
N HIS A 64 1.52 -23.39 -17.25
CA HIS A 64 2.13 -22.37 -16.40
C HIS A 64 2.21 -21.00 -17.10
N PHE A 65 2.58 -20.97 -18.39
CA PHE A 65 2.62 -19.74 -19.17
C PHE A 65 1.22 -19.14 -19.38
N LEU A 66 0.23 -19.96 -19.77
CA LEU A 66 -1.15 -19.52 -19.98
C LEU A 66 -1.76 -18.99 -18.68
N ALA A 67 -1.48 -19.60 -17.53
CA ALA A 67 -1.91 -19.09 -16.23
C ALA A 67 -1.36 -17.68 -15.96
N GLN A 68 -0.07 -17.44 -16.23
CA GLN A 68 0.53 -16.10 -16.08
C GLN A 68 -0.02 -15.08 -17.09
N HIS A 69 -0.33 -15.53 -18.30
CA HIS A 69 -0.95 -14.72 -19.34
C HIS A 69 -2.35 -14.24 -18.92
N PHE A 70 -3.25 -15.14 -18.52
CA PHE A 70 -4.60 -14.77 -18.10
C PHE A 70 -4.63 -13.98 -16.78
N ASP A 71 -3.71 -14.28 -15.86
CA ASP A 71 -3.52 -13.48 -14.63
C ASP A 71 -3.19 -12.01 -14.97
N TYR A 72 -2.33 -11.79 -15.97
CA TYR A 72 -1.99 -10.44 -16.43
C TYR A 72 -3.19 -9.72 -17.05
N LEU A 73 -4.04 -10.44 -17.80
CA LEU A 73 -5.28 -9.91 -18.37
C LEU A 73 -6.42 -9.76 -17.36
N ARG A 74 -6.18 -10.08 -16.09
CA ARG A 74 -7.18 -10.06 -15.00
C ARG A 74 -8.34 -11.07 -15.21
N ASP A 75 -8.16 -12.07 -16.07
CA ASP A 75 -9.06 -13.22 -16.16
C ASP A 75 -8.63 -14.28 -15.13
N CYS A 76 -8.98 -14.03 -13.87
CA CYS A 76 -8.63 -14.92 -12.77
C CYS A 76 -9.21 -16.32 -12.94
N LYS A 77 -10.35 -16.47 -13.63
CA LYS A 77 -11.01 -17.77 -13.81
C LYS A 77 -10.17 -18.67 -14.71
N ARG A 78 -9.84 -18.22 -15.92
CA ARG A 78 -8.98 -18.99 -16.84
C ARG A 78 -7.59 -19.19 -16.25
N ALA A 79 -7.05 -18.18 -15.56
CA ALA A 79 -5.75 -18.30 -14.90
C ALA A 79 -5.72 -19.43 -13.85
N MET A 80 -6.77 -19.53 -13.02
CA MET A 80 -6.92 -20.62 -12.04
C MET A 80 -7.06 -21.99 -12.72
N GLU A 81 -7.90 -22.10 -13.76
CA GLU A 81 -8.08 -23.34 -14.50
C GLU A 81 -6.75 -23.89 -15.06
N PHE A 82 -5.89 -23.03 -15.62
CA PHE A 82 -4.60 -23.46 -16.15
C PHE A 82 -3.58 -23.77 -15.06
N ILE A 83 -3.54 -23.01 -13.97
CA ILE A 83 -2.56 -23.28 -12.91
C ILE A 83 -2.90 -24.56 -12.15
N ASP A 84 -4.19 -24.86 -11.96
CA ASP A 84 -4.63 -26.10 -11.34
C ASP A 84 -4.25 -27.30 -12.23
N LYS A 85 -4.42 -27.21 -13.56
CA LYS A 85 -3.91 -28.23 -14.50
C LYS A 85 -2.39 -28.44 -14.41
N ALA A 86 -1.62 -27.37 -14.21
CA ALA A 86 -0.18 -27.46 -14.02
C ALA A 86 0.18 -28.20 -12.71
N LEU A 87 -0.53 -27.90 -11.62
CA LEU A 87 -0.34 -28.56 -10.32
C LEU A 87 -0.81 -30.01 -10.32
N ASP A 88 -1.91 -30.33 -11.00
CA ASP A 88 -2.37 -31.71 -11.20
C ASP A 88 -1.34 -32.55 -11.96
N HIS A 89 -0.68 -31.95 -12.95
CA HIS A 89 0.39 -32.61 -13.70
C HIS A 89 1.67 -32.77 -12.87
N THR A 90 2.07 -31.75 -12.10
CA THR A 90 3.30 -31.78 -11.30
C THR A 90 3.13 -30.98 -10.01
N PRO A 91 2.67 -31.64 -8.92
CA PRO A 91 2.38 -30.99 -7.64
C PRO A 91 3.62 -30.61 -6.84
N THR A 92 4.82 -30.89 -7.36
CA THR A 92 6.09 -30.53 -6.73
C THR A 92 6.71 -29.26 -7.33
N LEU A 93 6.07 -28.63 -8.32
CA LEU A 93 6.56 -27.41 -8.96
C LEU A 93 6.26 -26.17 -8.12
N ILE A 94 7.26 -25.65 -7.42
CA ILE A 94 7.16 -24.46 -6.54
C ILE A 94 6.63 -23.24 -7.30
N GLU A 95 7.12 -23.01 -8.52
CA GLU A 95 6.70 -21.87 -9.34
C GLU A 95 5.20 -21.88 -9.65
N ALA A 96 4.57 -23.06 -9.76
CA ALA A 96 3.14 -23.16 -9.99
C ALA A 96 2.34 -22.67 -8.77
N TYR A 97 2.74 -23.02 -7.54
CA TYR A 97 2.14 -22.48 -6.32
C TYR A 97 2.37 -20.96 -6.20
N MET A 98 3.56 -20.47 -6.57
CA MET A 98 3.83 -19.02 -6.57
C MET A 98 2.94 -18.25 -7.55
N VAL A 99 2.60 -18.84 -8.70
CA VAL A 99 1.66 -18.27 -9.67
C VAL A 99 0.22 -18.36 -9.13
N LYS A 100 -0.19 -19.49 -8.55
CA LYS A 100 -1.50 -19.65 -7.91
C LYS A 100 -1.74 -18.62 -6.81
N ALA A 101 -0.75 -18.43 -5.93
CA ALA A 101 -0.76 -17.36 -4.92
C ALA A 101 -0.89 -15.97 -5.55
N ARG A 102 -0.20 -15.71 -6.67
CA ARG A 102 -0.31 -14.42 -7.39
C ARG A 102 -1.71 -14.20 -7.97
N ILE A 103 -2.35 -15.23 -8.50
CA ILE A 103 -3.71 -15.17 -9.03
C ILE A 103 -4.69 -14.82 -7.92
N TYR A 104 -4.64 -15.50 -6.76
CA TYR A 104 -5.46 -15.13 -5.60
C TYR A 104 -5.23 -13.70 -5.13
N LYS A 105 -3.96 -13.27 -5.07
CA LYS A 105 -3.60 -11.89 -4.70
C LYS A 105 -4.19 -10.86 -5.67
N HIS A 106 -4.21 -11.12 -6.97
CA HIS A 106 -4.85 -10.25 -7.96
C HIS A 106 -6.39 -10.36 -7.96
N GLY A 107 -6.91 -11.54 -7.62
CA GLY A 107 -8.34 -11.79 -7.45
C GLY A 107 -8.91 -11.20 -6.16
N GLY A 108 -8.08 -10.70 -5.25
CA GLY A 108 -8.51 -10.04 -4.01
C GLY A 108 -8.62 -10.95 -2.79
N ASP A 109 -8.13 -12.20 -2.86
CA ASP A 109 -8.08 -13.12 -1.72
C ASP A 109 -6.64 -13.19 -1.19
N MET A 110 -6.30 -12.28 -0.29
CA MET A 110 -4.93 -12.18 0.23
C MET A 110 -4.58 -13.30 1.22
N GLU A 111 -5.58 -13.82 1.95
CA GLU A 111 -5.37 -14.92 2.91
C GLU A 111 -5.04 -16.22 2.16
N LYS A 112 -5.88 -16.62 1.19
CA LYS A 112 -5.56 -17.80 0.37
C LYS A 112 -4.27 -17.62 -0.43
N ALA A 113 -3.96 -16.40 -0.86
CA ALA A 113 -2.69 -16.12 -1.50
C ALA A 113 -1.51 -16.38 -0.56
N ALA A 114 -1.61 -16.01 0.72
CA ALA A 114 -0.59 -16.29 1.71
C ALA A 114 -0.45 -17.79 2.00
N ASP A 115 -1.58 -18.52 2.10
CA ASP A 115 -1.58 -19.96 2.31
C ASP A 115 -0.91 -20.71 1.15
N CYS A 116 -1.27 -20.38 -0.10
CA CYS A 116 -0.64 -20.96 -1.28
C CYS A 116 0.88 -20.68 -1.35
N MET A 117 1.32 -19.51 -0.86
CA MET A 117 2.75 -19.18 -0.81
C MET A 117 3.48 -19.92 0.32
N ASP A 118 2.80 -20.22 1.41
CA ASP A 118 3.33 -21.05 2.50
C ASP A 118 3.44 -22.52 2.08
N GLU A 119 2.49 -23.03 1.29
CA GLU A 119 2.61 -24.33 0.60
C GLU A 119 3.84 -24.36 -0.31
N ALA A 120 4.03 -23.32 -1.15
CA ALA A 120 5.24 -23.20 -1.99
C ALA A 120 6.54 -23.24 -1.17
N ARG A 121 6.58 -22.50 -0.04
CA ARG A 121 7.72 -22.46 0.89
C ARG A 121 7.97 -23.81 1.57
N SER A 122 6.93 -24.58 1.85
CA SER A 122 7.04 -25.87 2.52
C SER A 122 7.74 -26.93 1.67
N LEU A 123 7.69 -26.78 0.34
CA LEU A 123 8.33 -27.67 -0.63
C LEU A 123 9.85 -27.47 -0.70
N ASP A 124 10.36 -26.28 -0.39
CA ASP A 124 11.78 -25.99 -0.26
C ASP A 124 12.03 -25.02 0.90
N THR A 125 12.32 -25.58 2.07
CA THR A 125 12.57 -24.82 3.30
C THR A 125 13.94 -24.15 3.33
N ALA A 126 14.83 -24.48 2.39
CA ALA A 126 16.16 -23.87 2.28
C ALA A 126 16.15 -22.60 1.41
N ASP A 127 15.15 -22.42 0.55
CA ASP A 127 15.08 -21.24 -0.33
C ASP A 127 14.59 -19.99 0.41
N ARG A 128 15.53 -19.08 0.69
CA ARG A 128 15.27 -17.78 1.29
C ARG A 128 14.37 -16.88 0.43
N TYR A 129 14.42 -16.98 -0.91
CA TYR A 129 13.60 -16.17 -1.80
C TYR A 129 12.11 -16.53 -1.65
N VAL A 130 11.77 -17.81 -1.67
CA VAL A 130 10.39 -18.29 -1.47
C VAL A 130 9.93 -17.95 -0.06
N ASN A 131 10.80 -18.10 0.96
CA ASN A 131 10.51 -17.68 2.32
C ASN A 131 10.17 -16.18 2.43
N CYS A 132 11.00 -15.30 1.85
CA CYS A 132 10.75 -13.85 1.83
C CYS A 132 9.46 -13.49 1.07
N LYS A 133 9.12 -14.24 0.00
CA LYS A 133 7.85 -14.08 -0.70
C LYS A 133 6.66 -14.50 0.15
N CYS A 134 6.76 -15.60 0.88
CA CYS A 134 5.75 -16.06 1.84
C CYS A 134 5.50 -15.01 2.92
N ALA A 135 6.56 -14.55 3.61
CA ALA A 135 6.45 -13.50 4.63
C ALA A 135 5.80 -12.23 4.07
N LYS A 136 6.18 -11.81 2.85
CA LYS A 136 5.56 -10.66 2.19
C LYS A 136 4.05 -10.84 1.95
N TYR A 137 3.61 -12.04 1.55
CA TYR A 137 2.18 -12.31 1.32
C TYR A 137 1.42 -12.35 2.65
N GLN A 138 2.00 -12.94 3.70
CA GLN A 138 1.46 -12.91 5.06
C GLN A 138 1.30 -11.47 5.58
N LEU A 139 2.30 -10.60 5.38
CA LEU A 139 2.19 -9.17 5.72
C LEU A 139 1.04 -8.48 4.97
N ARG A 140 0.86 -8.79 3.69
CA ARG A 140 -0.27 -8.25 2.91
C ARG A 140 -1.62 -8.77 3.39
N ALA A 141 -1.67 -10.01 3.88
CA ALA A 141 -2.82 -10.60 4.56
C ALA A 141 -2.99 -10.12 6.01
N ASN A 142 -2.20 -9.13 6.46
CA ASN A 142 -2.19 -8.59 7.83
C ASN A 142 -1.76 -9.60 8.92
N GLN A 143 -1.17 -10.73 8.53
CA GLN A 143 -0.65 -11.77 9.43
C GLN A 143 0.78 -11.43 9.88
N VAL A 144 0.95 -10.29 10.58
CA VAL A 144 2.29 -9.74 10.88
C VAL A 144 3.15 -10.68 11.71
N GLN A 145 2.57 -11.29 12.74
CA GLN A 145 3.29 -12.24 13.59
C GLN A 145 3.76 -13.49 12.81
N LYS A 146 2.89 -14.06 11.96
CA LYS A 146 3.24 -15.21 11.11
C LYS A 146 4.38 -14.86 10.14
N ALA A 147 4.39 -13.62 9.63
CA ALA A 147 5.47 -13.13 8.78
C ALA A 147 6.80 -12.98 9.52
N GLU A 148 6.78 -12.51 10.77
CA GLU A 148 7.98 -12.45 11.62
C GLU A 148 8.53 -13.85 11.91
N GLU A 149 7.67 -14.80 12.27
CA GLU A 149 8.04 -16.20 12.50
C GLU A 149 8.63 -16.84 11.23
N THR A 150 8.01 -16.59 10.07
CA THR A 150 8.48 -17.09 8.77
C THR A 150 9.87 -16.55 8.42
N CYS A 151 10.08 -15.23 8.60
CA CYS A 151 11.41 -14.63 8.43
C CYS A 151 12.41 -15.14 9.46
N GLY A 152 11.94 -15.47 10.67
CA GLY A 152 12.73 -15.97 11.80
C GLY A 152 13.57 -17.20 11.47
N LEU A 153 13.12 -18.01 10.50
CA LEU A 153 13.83 -19.17 9.97
C LEU A 153 15.20 -18.84 9.34
N PHE A 154 15.42 -17.59 8.94
CA PHE A 154 16.65 -17.12 8.28
C PHE A 154 17.35 -15.98 9.04
N THR A 155 16.91 -15.67 10.26
CA THR A 155 17.55 -14.68 11.13
C THR A 155 18.46 -15.36 12.16
N ARG A 156 19.36 -14.58 12.79
CA ARG A 156 20.27 -15.10 13.82
C ARG A 156 19.48 -15.65 15.01
N GLU A 157 19.88 -16.81 15.52
CA GLU A 157 19.28 -17.39 16.73
C GLU A 157 19.50 -16.50 17.96
N GLY A 158 18.53 -16.49 18.88
CA GLY A 158 18.61 -15.74 20.14
C GLY A 158 18.25 -14.25 20.05
N VAL A 159 18.00 -13.72 18.85
CA VAL A 159 17.51 -12.34 18.62
C VAL A 159 16.14 -12.40 17.97
N ALA A 160 15.24 -11.46 18.32
CA ALA A 160 13.94 -11.38 17.68
C ALA A 160 14.11 -11.10 16.17
N ALA A 161 13.34 -11.81 15.33
CA ALA A 161 13.47 -11.69 13.87
C ALA A 161 13.32 -10.24 13.39
N ALA A 162 12.36 -9.49 13.94
CA ALA A 162 12.14 -8.08 13.61
C ALA A 162 13.34 -7.19 13.96
N GLU A 163 14.03 -7.44 15.07
CA GLU A 163 15.24 -6.71 15.48
C GLU A 163 16.41 -7.06 14.56
N ASN A 164 16.62 -8.35 14.28
CA ASN A 164 17.66 -8.78 13.36
C ASN A 164 17.47 -8.22 11.94
N LEU A 165 16.23 -8.19 11.44
CA LEU A 165 15.90 -7.59 10.15
C LEU A 165 16.11 -6.07 10.14
N ASN A 166 15.88 -5.40 11.27
CA ASN A 166 16.21 -3.98 11.42
C ASN A 166 17.73 -3.77 11.36
N GLU A 167 18.53 -4.54 12.11
CA GLU A 167 20.01 -4.48 12.06
C GLU A 167 20.56 -4.71 10.64
N MET A 168 19.93 -5.62 9.88
CA MET A 168 20.33 -5.94 8.52
C MET A 168 19.78 -4.94 7.47
N GLN A 169 19.21 -3.82 7.90
CA GLN A 169 18.63 -2.77 7.05
C GLN A 169 17.61 -3.33 6.03
N CYS A 170 16.78 -4.28 6.47
CA CYS A 170 15.81 -4.99 5.63
C CYS A 170 14.55 -4.15 5.33
N MET A 171 14.73 -3.06 4.57
CA MET A 171 13.69 -2.05 4.31
C MET A 171 12.43 -2.61 3.66
N TRP A 172 12.52 -3.69 2.85
CA TRP A 172 11.34 -4.28 2.22
C TRP A 172 10.38 -4.87 3.24
N PHE A 173 10.91 -5.50 4.29
CA PHE A 173 10.13 -6.11 5.36
C PHE A 173 9.49 -5.00 6.19
N GLN A 174 10.29 -4.04 6.63
CA GLN A 174 9.82 -2.90 7.43
C GLN A 174 8.74 -2.08 6.70
N THR A 175 8.90 -1.87 5.39
CA THR A 175 7.91 -1.15 4.58
C THR A 175 6.58 -1.92 4.53
N GLU A 176 6.61 -3.23 4.19
CA GLU A 176 5.37 -4.03 4.10
C GLU A 176 4.72 -4.23 5.48
N SER A 177 5.50 -4.36 6.55
CA SER A 177 5.00 -4.40 7.94
C SER A 177 4.36 -3.07 8.35
N GLY A 178 4.97 -1.94 8.00
CA GLY A 178 4.40 -0.61 8.25
C GLY A 178 3.03 -0.42 7.58
N TYR A 179 2.89 -0.86 6.31
CA TYR A 179 1.60 -0.85 5.63
C TYR A 179 0.58 -1.84 6.24
N ALA A 180 1.03 -3.00 6.72
CA ALA A 180 0.16 -3.95 7.43
C ALA A 180 -0.37 -3.35 8.73
N TYR A 181 0.49 -2.74 9.56
CA TYR A 181 0.08 -2.05 10.77
C TYR A 181 -0.87 -0.89 10.50
N LYS A 182 -0.64 -0.11 9.43
CA LYS A 182 -1.58 0.95 9.01
C LYS A 182 -2.96 0.40 8.66
N ARG A 183 -3.06 -0.74 7.97
CA ARG A 183 -4.35 -1.40 7.67
C ARG A 183 -5.04 -1.94 8.92
N LEU A 184 -4.26 -2.40 9.90
CA LEU A 184 -4.74 -2.85 11.21
C LEU A 184 -5.07 -1.70 12.18
N GLY A 185 -4.97 -0.43 11.77
CA GLY A 185 -5.20 0.72 12.65
C GLY A 185 -4.10 0.97 13.69
N LYS A 186 -3.03 0.16 13.73
CA LYS A 186 -1.91 0.28 14.67
C LYS A 186 -0.93 1.35 14.21
N LEU A 187 -1.35 2.62 14.25
CA LEU A 187 -0.58 3.74 13.70
C LEU A 187 0.81 3.92 14.34
N GLY A 188 0.94 3.64 15.63
CA GLY A 188 2.22 3.78 16.35
C GLY A 188 3.28 2.82 15.84
N GLU A 189 2.90 1.56 15.62
CA GLU A 189 3.79 0.54 15.05
C GLU A 189 4.11 0.85 13.58
N ALA A 190 3.15 1.35 12.82
CA ALA A 190 3.38 1.80 11.44
C ALA A 190 4.40 2.96 11.39
N LEU A 191 4.25 3.95 12.27
CA LEU A 191 5.19 5.07 12.40
C LEU A 191 6.57 4.60 12.88
N LYS A 192 6.62 3.68 13.84
CA LYS A 192 7.88 3.09 14.30
C LYS A 192 8.65 2.47 13.12
N LYS A 193 8.00 1.67 12.27
CA LYS A 193 8.63 1.13 11.06
C LYS A 193 9.09 2.20 10.09
N ALA A 194 8.36 3.31 9.97
CA ALA A 194 8.78 4.41 9.12
C ALA A 194 10.02 5.14 9.64
N HIS A 195 10.09 5.39 10.94
CA HIS A 195 11.26 6.01 11.58
C HIS A 195 12.48 5.09 11.61
N GLU A 196 12.30 3.77 11.76
CA GLU A 196 13.39 2.80 11.59
C GLU A 196 14.01 2.91 10.18
N ILE A 197 13.20 3.03 9.13
CA ILE A 197 13.70 3.19 7.76
C ILE A 197 14.36 4.55 7.57
N GLU A 198 13.80 5.66 8.09
CA GLU A 198 14.47 6.97 8.04
C GLU A 198 15.87 6.91 8.67
N LYS A 199 15.99 6.23 9.81
CA LYS A 199 17.27 6.02 10.49
C LYS A 199 18.28 5.29 9.60
N HIS A 200 17.86 4.26 8.85
CA HIS A 200 18.75 3.61 7.88
C HIS A 200 19.26 4.57 6.80
N PHE A 201 18.43 5.53 6.36
CA PHE A 201 18.88 6.55 5.40
C PHE A 201 19.87 7.54 6.03
N ASP A 202 19.70 7.89 7.31
CA ASP A 202 20.68 8.69 8.05
C ASP A 202 22.02 7.93 8.17
N GLU A 203 21.99 6.67 8.62
CA GLU A 203 23.17 5.82 8.77
C GLU A 203 23.93 5.65 7.45
N ILE A 204 23.24 5.32 6.34
CA ILE A 204 23.87 5.20 5.02
C ILE A 204 24.50 6.53 4.59
N THR A 205 23.85 7.66 4.90
CA THR A 205 24.41 8.99 4.59
C THR A 205 25.68 9.24 5.41
N GLU A 206 25.71 8.83 6.67
CA GLU A 206 26.87 8.99 7.57
C GLU A 206 28.04 8.08 7.19
N ASP A 207 27.76 6.86 6.69
CA ASP A 207 28.78 5.90 6.24
C ASP A 207 29.72 6.46 5.18
N GLN A 208 29.30 7.49 4.43
CA GLN A 208 30.15 8.14 3.42
C GLN A 208 31.38 8.84 4.03
N PHE A 209 31.32 9.21 5.32
CA PHE A 209 32.30 10.10 5.95
C PHE A 209 33.72 9.53 5.90
N ASP A 210 33.89 8.24 6.22
CA ASP A 210 35.18 7.56 6.18
C ASP A 210 35.76 7.48 4.76
N PHE A 211 34.91 7.51 3.74
CA PHE A 211 35.32 7.42 2.35
C PHE A 211 35.95 8.72 1.83
N HIS A 212 35.70 9.88 2.47
CA HIS A 212 36.35 11.13 2.09
C HIS A 212 37.88 11.04 2.17
N THR A 213 38.42 10.41 3.21
CA THR A 213 39.88 10.22 3.35
C THR A 213 40.36 8.91 2.71
N TYR A 214 39.60 7.82 2.86
CA TYR A 214 39.95 6.52 2.32
C TYR A 214 40.14 6.55 0.80
N CYS A 215 39.19 7.15 0.06
CA CYS A 215 39.23 7.15 -1.39
C CYS A 215 40.36 8.03 -1.95
N MET A 216 40.73 9.10 -1.25
CA MET A 216 41.89 9.91 -1.59
C MET A 216 43.19 9.11 -1.41
N ARG A 217 43.31 8.37 -0.30
CA ARG A 217 44.47 7.49 -0.05
C ARG A 217 44.57 6.30 -1.00
N LYS A 218 43.43 5.72 -1.40
CA LYS A 218 43.37 4.56 -2.32
C LYS A 218 43.26 4.96 -3.79
N MET A 219 43.20 6.26 -4.10
CA MET A 219 43.09 6.80 -5.46
C MET A 219 41.90 6.25 -6.26
N THR A 220 40.82 5.87 -5.58
CA THR A 220 39.57 5.38 -6.20
C THR A 220 38.60 6.52 -6.55
N LEU A 221 39.13 7.62 -7.08
CA LEU A 221 38.43 8.90 -7.22
C LEU A 221 37.14 8.84 -8.05
N ARG A 222 37.10 8.00 -9.10
CA ARG A 222 35.88 7.82 -9.90
C ARG A 222 34.75 7.18 -9.08
N ALA A 223 35.07 6.22 -8.22
CA ALA A 223 34.10 5.56 -7.36
C ALA A 223 33.65 6.51 -6.25
N TYR A 224 34.58 7.29 -5.68
CA TYR A 224 34.27 8.32 -4.70
C TYR A 224 33.29 9.37 -5.22
N VAL A 225 33.53 9.95 -6.39
CA VAL A 225 32.60 10.92 -6.98
C VAL A 225 31.24 10.28 -7.30
N ARG A 226 31.21 8.98 -7.65
CA ARG A 226 29.94 8.25 -7.82
C ARG A 226 29.20 8.05 -6.49
N LEU A 227 29.93 7.77 -5.40
CA LEU A 227 29.36 7.71 -4.06
C LEU A 227 28.74 9.06 -3.67
N LEU A 228 29.48 10.17 -3.77
CA LEU A 228 28.96 11.50 -3.44
C LEU A 228 27.67 11.82 -4.23
N ARG A 229 27.66 11.52 -5.53
CA ARG A 229 26.48 11.72 -6.38
C ARG A 229 25.30 10.80 -6.01
N LEU A 230 25.57 9.61 -5.48
CA LEU A 230 24.54 8.72 -4.97
C LEU A 230 23.96 9.28 -3.67
N GLU A 231 24.81 9.73 -2.74
CA GLU A 231 24.41 10.28 -1.45
C GLU A 231 23.57 11.56 -1.60
N ASP A 232 23.94 12.45 -2.53
CA ASP A 232 23.18 13.68 -2.86
C ASP A 232 21.71 13.41 -3.22
N VAL A 233 21.39 12.20 -3.69
CA VAL A 233 20.04 11.80 -4.11
C VAL A 233 19.54 10.55 -3.38
N LEU A 234 20.15 10.14 -2.26
CA LEU A 234 19.88 8.85 -1.61
C LEU A 234 18.37 8.66 -1.32
N ARG A 235 17.73 9.70 -0.77
CA ARG A 235 16.30 9.71 -0.44
C ARG A 235 15.35 9.77 -1.65
N SER A 236 15.87 9.81 -2.88
CA SER A 236 15.08 9.54 -4.10
C SER A 236 14.71 8.06 -4.24
N HIS A 237 15.35 7.18 -3.47
CA HIS A 237 15.13 5.74 -3.53
C HIS A 237 13.68 5.36 -3.20
N LYS A 238 13.16 4.33 -3.89
CA LYS A 238 11.76 3.89 -3.78
C LYS A 238 11.31 3.53 -2.35
N PHE A 239 12.23 3.05 -1.50
CA PHE A 239 11.89 2.74 -0.10
C PHE A 239 11.64 3.99 0.72
N TYR A 240 12.40 5.06 0.47
CA TYR A 240 12.16 6.35 1.11
C TYR A 240 10.77 6.87 0.75
N PHE A 241 10.46 6.91 -0.54
CA PHE A 241 9.17 7.43 -1.02
C PHE A 241 7.97 6.67 -0.41
N LYS A 242 8.00 5.34 -0.41
CA LYS A 242 6.94 4.52 0.19
C LYS A 242 6.79 4.76 1.68
N THR A 243 7.92 4.86 2.38
CA THR A 243 7.96 5.11 3.82
C THR A 243 7.43 6.50 4.17
N ALA A 244 7.88 7.52 3.45
CA ALA A 244 7.41 8.89 3.64
C ALA A 244 5.91 9.00 3.38
N LYS A 245 5.39 8.39 2.30
CA LYS A 245 3.94 8.32 2.04
C LYS A 245 3.19 7.66 3.22
N LEU A 246 3.65 6.50 3.68
CA LEU A 246 3.09 5.80 4.84
C LEU A 246 3.05 6.70 6.09
N ALA A 247 4.18 7.33 6.43
CA ALA A 247 4.30 8.18 7.61
C ALA A 247 3.39 9.41 7.53
N ILE A 248 3.39 10.12 6.39
CA ILE A 248 2.58 11.31 6.16
C ILE A 248 1.08 10.97 6.30
N GLU A 249 0.64 9.87 5.71
CA GLU A 249 -0.76 9.41 5.81
C GLU A 249 -1.15 9.03 7.26
N CYS A 250 -0.24 8.39 8.02
CA CYS A 250 -0.47 8.14 9.44
C CYS A 250 -0.59 9.44 10.24
N TYR A 251 0.27 10.44 9.97
CA TYR A 251 0.19 11.73 10.64
C TYR A 251 -1.05 12.55 10.26
N PHE A 252 -1.58 12.40 9.03
CA PHE A 252 -2.90 12.96 8.69
C PHE A 252 -3.99 12.40 9.57
N ARG A 253 -4.03 11.07 9.74
CA ARG A 253 -5.04 10.42 10.60
C ARG A 253 -4.93 10.91 12.04
N LEU A 254 -3.72 10.98 12.60
CA LEU A 254 -3.49 11.46 13.97
C LEU A 254 -3.87 12.94 14.15
N HIS A 255 -3.70 13.76 13.11
CA HIS A 255 -4.12 15.16 13.15
C HIS A 255 -5.66 15.29 13.09
N ASP A 256 -6.30 14.58 12.16
CA ASP A 256 -7.74 14.70 11.91
C ASP A 256 -8.56 14.00 13.00
N LYS A 257 -8.00 12.93 13.60
CA LYS A 257 -8.56 12.17 14.72
C LYS A 257 -7.45 11.88 15.74
N PRO A 258 -7.16 12.83 16.65
CA PRO A 258 -6.23 12.59 17.73
C PRO A 258 -6.70 11.41 18.57
N LEU A 259 -5.76 10.55 19.00
CA LEU A 259 -6.10 9.47 19.93
C LEU A 259 -6.66 10.08 21.21
N VAL A 260 -7.91 9.77 21.53
CA VAL A 260 -8.53 10.20 22.78
C VAL A 260 -7.67 9.67 23.92
N SER A 261 -7.22 10.57 24.80
CA SER A 261 -6.43 10.17 25.96
C SER A 261 -7.22 9.11 26.74
N SER A 262 -6.54 8.05 27.16
CA SER A 262 -7.11 6.89 27.86
C SER A 262 -7.81 7.21 29.20
N ASN A 263 -7.97 8.49 29.53
CA ASN A 263 -8.61 8.98 30.75
C ASN A 263 -10.13 9.14 30.64
N GLU A 264 -10.74 9.22 29.46
CA GLU A 264 -12.22 9.33 29.38
C GLU A 264 -12.91 7.96 29.40
N ASN A 265 -12.32 6.94 28.76
CA ASN A 265 -12.87 5.57 28.78
C ASN A 265 -12.70 4.85 30.13
N ALA A 266 -11.78 5.30 30.98
CA ALA A 266 -11.62 4.75 32.33
C ALA A 266 -12.71 5.25 33.31
N VAL A 267 -13.32 6.41 33.05
CA VAL A 267 -14.33 7.01 33.93
C VAL A 267 -15.72 6.42 33.67
N THR A 268 -16.01 6.01 32.45
CA THR A 268 -17.27 5.35 32.11
C THR A 268 -17.32 3.89 32.59
N ASP A 269 -16.22 3.14 32.52
CA ASP A 269 -16.19 1.72 32.93
C ASP A 269 -15.95 1.47 34.43
N THR A 270 -15.44 2.45 35.19
CA THR A 270 -15.34 2.33 36.65
C THR A 270 -16.68 2.52 37.37
N SER A 271 -17.70 3.04 36.68
CA SER A 271 -19.02 3.29 37.25
C SER A 271 -19.90 2.04 37.40
N LYS A 272 -19.48 0.88 36.86
CA LYS A 272 -20.25 -0.39 36.87
C LYS A 272 -19.57 -1.56 37.61
N LEU A 273 -18.46 -1.34 38.31
CA LEU A 273 -17.73 -2.42 39.00
C LEU A 273 -18.00 -2.43 40.51
N SER A 274 -18.24 -3.62 41.06
CA SER A 274 -18.42 -3.85 42.50
C SER A 274 -17.14 -3.52 43.28
N PRO A 275 -17.23 -3.02 44.54
CA PRO A 275 -16.06 -2.70 45.38
C PRO A 275 -15.04 -3.83 45.56
N LYS A 276 -15.46 -5.10 45.37
CA LYS A 276 -14.58 -6.28 45.38
C LYS A 276 -13.71 -6.40 44.13
N ASP A 277 -14.20 -5.98 42.97
CA ASP A 277 -13.50 -6.10 41.69
C ASP A 277 -12.46 -5.00 41.50
N LEU A 278 -12.75 -3.78 41.99
CA LEU A 278 -11.78 -2.68 42.08
C LEU A 278 -10.55 -3.05 42.93
N LYS A 279 -10.77 -3.77 44.04
CA LYS A 279 -9.68 -4.20 44.93
C LYS A 279 -8.82 -5.31 44.28
N ASN A 280 -9.45 -6.19 43.50
CA ASN A 280 -8.75 -7.23 42.74
C ASN A 280 -7.95 -6.64 41.57
N LEU A 281 -8.48 -5.64 40.85
CA LEU A 281 -7.79 -4.92 39.77
C LEU A 281 -6.57 -4.15 40.30
N HIS A 282 -6.73 -3.34 41.36
CA HIS A 282 -5.59 -2.66 41.98
C HIS A 282 -4.55 -3.62 42.55
N SER A 283 -4.96 -4.80 43.04
CA SER A 283 -4.00 -5.84 43.47
C SER A 283 -3.24 -6.46 42.29
N LYS A 284 -3.89 -6.64 41.13
CA LYS A 284 -3.28 -7.12 39.89
C LYS A 284 -2.34 -6.08 39.28
N GLU A 285 -2.72 -4.81 39.28
CA GLU A 285 -1.90 -3.69 38.82
C GLU A 285 -0.67 -3.50 39.70
N ARG A 286 -0.81 -3.49 41.03
CA ARG A 286 0.33 -3.42 41.95
C ARG A 286 1.27 -4.62 41.82
N ARG A 287 0.75 -5.82 41.48
CA ARG A 287 1.57 -7.01 41.19
C ARG A 287 2.30 -6.89 39.85
N LYS A 288 1.67 -6.31 38.83
CA LYS A 288 2.31 -6.02 37.53
C LYS A 288 3.38 -4.93 37.67
N GLU A 289 3.12 -3.87 38.42
CA GLU A 289 4.10 -2.82 38.72
C GLU A 289 5.27 -3.35 39.55
N LYS A 290 5.04 -4.19 40.56
CA LYS A 290 6.13 -4.83 41.32
C LYS A 290 6.99 -5.72 40.43
N LYS A 291 6.39 -6.56 39.58
CA LYS A 291 7.15 -7.38 38.60
C LYS A 291 7.91 -6.51 37.59
N TYR A 292 7.33 -5.40 37.16
CA TYR A 292 8.00 -4.45 36.26
C TYR A 292 9.17 -3.75 36.96
N GLN A 293 9.03 -3.37 38.23
CA GLN A 293 10.10 -2.76 39.02
C GLN A 293 11.22 -3.75 39.38
N GLU A 294 10.89 -5.01 39.65
CA GLU A 294 11.88 -6.10 39.86
C GLU A 294 12.65 -6.38 38.56
N ASN A 295 11.98 -6.52 37.42
CA ASN A 295 12.65 -6.65 36.11
C ASN A 295 13.53 -5.43 35.77
N LYS A 296 13.16 -4.23 36.22
CA LYS A 296 13.93 -2.98 36.04
C LYS A 296 15.16 -2.88 36.96
N LYS A 297 15.17 -3.60 38.09
CA LYS A 297 16.33 -3.72 38.98
C LYS A 297 17.31 -4.78 38.48
N ASP A 298 16.83 -5.95 38.05
CA ASP A 298 17.67 -7.00 37.46
C ASP A 298 18.37 -6.55 36.16
N SER A 299 17.70 -5.71 35.37
CA SER A 299 18.30 -5.10 34.17
C SER A 299 19.21 -3.90 34.45
N LYS A 300 19.17 -3.33 35.67
CA LYS A 300 20.15 -2.31 36.11
C LYS A 300 21.43 -2.95 36.66
N GLU A 301 21.32 -4.05 37.40
CA GLU A 301 22.49 -4.77 37.92
C GLU A 301 23.30 -5.44 36.79
N LYS A 302 22.65 -5.93 35.71
CA LYS A 302 23.37 -6.38 34.50
C LYS A 302 24.04 -5.26 33.70
N LYS A 303 23.61 -4.00 33.83
CA LYS A 303 24.17 -2.85 33.10
C LYS A 303 25.42 -2.23 33.74
N GLU A 304 25.81 -2.63 34.96
CA GLU A 304 27.03 -2.09 35.57
C GLU A 304 28.31 -2.80 35.13
N ASN A 305 28.23 -4.05 34.65
CA ASN A 305 29.42 -4.79 34.18
C ASN A 305 29.80 -4.56 32.70
N ASP A 306 28.93 -3.98 31.87
CA ASP A 306 29.18 -3.75 30.43
C ASP A 306 29.55 -2.30 30.04
N LYS A 307 29.76 -1.43 31.03
CA LYS A 307 29.95 0.03 30.86
C LYS A 307 31.29 0.49 30.25
N LYS A 308 31.92 -0.30 29.38
CA LYS A 308 33.13 0.15 28.65
C LYS A 308 33.09 0.03 27.12
N ALA A 309 31.96 -0.34 26.50
CA ALA A 309 31.92 -0.43 25.02
C ALA A 309 30.69 0.15 24.29
N ASP A 310 29.56 0.44 24.94
CA ASP A 310 28.32 0.83 24.21
C ASP A 310 27.84 2.22 24.66
N VAL A 311 28.48 3.27 24.14
CA VAL A 311 28.05 4.67 24.30
C VAL A 311 27.62 5.14 22.91
N LEU A 312 26.31 5.41 22.74
CA LEU A 312 25.60 6.00 21.56
C LEU A 312 24.52 5.11 20.89
N LYS A 313 23.82 4.22 21.59
CA LYS A 313 22.51 3.77 21.09
C LYS A 313 21.45 4.78 21.48
N ASP A 314 20.85 5.43 20.48
CA ASP A 314 19.64 6.22 20.65
C ASP A 314 18.59 5.44 21.47
N PRO A 315 17.77 6.13 22.29
CA PRO A 315 16.67 5.47 22.96
C PRO A 315 15.79 4.75 21.93
N PRO A 316 15.29 3.54 22.26
CA PRO A 316 14.47 2.77 21.34
C PRO A 316 13.21 3.56 20.97
N LEU A 317 12.83 3.49 19.69
CA LEU A 317 11.61 4.10 19.18
C LEU A 317 10.38 3.49 19.86
N ASP A 318 9.59 4.34 20.50
CA ASP A 318 8.37 3.97 21.22
C ASP A 318 7.14 4.31 20.38
N ALA A 319 6.34 3.28 20.07
CA ALA A 319 5.15 3.40 19.23
C ALA A 319 4.07 4.31 19.85
N ASP A 320 3.91 4.29 21.18
CA ASP A 320 2.91 5.10 21.87
C ASP A 320 3.31 6.58 21.89
N LEU A 321 4.60 6.87 22.06
CA LEU A 321 5.11 8.24 21.99
C LEU A 321 4.96 8.84 20.59
N LEU A 322 5.21 8.05 19.54
CA LEU A 322 5.08 8.49 18.15
C LEU A 322 3.62 8.85 17.78
N CYS A 323 2.64 8.20 18.39
CA CYS A 323 1.23 8.52 18.22
C CYS A 323 0.78 9.78 18.98
N ARG A 324 1.46 10.14 20.07
CA ARG A 324 1.06 11.23 20.99
C ARG A 324 1.87 12.51 20.79
N VAL A 325 2.46 12.67 19.60
CA VAL A 325 3.23 13.87 19.26
C VAL A 325 2.30 15.08 19.20
N SER A 326 2.73 16.21 19.79
CA SER A 326 1.99 17.47 19.80
C SER A 326 1.75 18.05 18.40
N ASP A 327 2.71 17.86 17.49
CA ASP A 327 2.72 18.46 16.16
C ASP A 327 2.83 17.41 15.04
N PRO A 328 1.79 16.59 14.78
CA PRO A 328 1.82 15.54 13.76
C PRO A 328 2.18 16.07 12.36
N LEU A 329 1.66 17.26 12.00
CA LEU A 329 1.90 17.85 10.69
C LEU A 329 3.35 18.34 10.51
N ASP A 330 4.05 18.73 11.58
CA ASP A 330 5.46 19.07 11.48
C ASP A 330 6.34 17.82 11.35
N GLN A 331 5.94 16.70 11.93
CA GLN A 331 6.60 15.42 11.65
C GLN A 331 6.35 14.97 10.20
N ALA A 332 5.13 15.11 9.69
CA ALA A 332 4.82 14.84 8.28
C ALA A 332 5.69 15.69 7.33
N LEU A 333 5.94 16.96 7.66
CA LEU A 333 6.82 17.83 6.88
C LEU A 333 8.27 17.34 6.82
N LYS A 334 8.78 16.69 7.86
CA LYS A 334 10.14 16.12 7.84
C LYS A 334 10.29 15.05 6.77
N PHE A 335 9.31 14.15 6.65
CA PHE A 335 9.26 13.13 5.60
C PHE A 335 8.95 13.72 4.21
N LEU A 336 8.15 14.79 4.14
CA LEU A 336 7.77 15.40 2.87
C LEU A 336 8.91 16.18 2.21
N ARG A 337 9.75 16.88 2.99
CA ARG A 337 10.81 17.77 2.46
C ARG A 337 11.78 17.05 1.50
N PRO A 338 12.32 15.86 1.83
CA PRO A 338 13.17 15.14 0.89
C PRO A 338 12.43 14.75 -0.41
N LEU A 339 11.14 14.43 -0.33
CA LEU A 339 10.33 14.17 -1.54
C LEU A 339 10.21 15.43 -2.41
N GLN A 340 9.96 16.59 -1.82
CA GLN A 340 9.86 17.86 -2.57
C GLN A 340 11.18 18.22 -3.27
N ASN A 341 12.32 17.85 -2.67
CA ASN A 341 13.64 18.12 -3.23
C ASN A 341 14.06 17.10 -4.30
N LEU A 342 13.81 15.80 -4.05
CA LEU A 342 14.41 14.70 -4.82
C LEU A 342 13.40 13.88 -5.65
N ALA A 343 12.11 14.04 -5.41
CA ALA A 343 11.01 13.36 -6.09
C ALA A 343 9.94 14.35 -6.58
N SER A 344 10.38 15.55 -7.00
CA SER A 344 9.51 16.63 -7.50
C SER A 344 8.84 16.32 -8.84
N ASN A 345 9.29 15.29 -9.55
CA ASN A 345 8.69 14.79 -10.79
C ASN A 345 7.50 13.85 -10.56
N ARG A 346 7.21 13.46 -9.31
CA ARG A 346 6.05 12.63 -8.94
C ARG A 346 4.90 13.50 -8.49
N ILE A 347 3.72 13.29 -9.05
CA ILE A 347 2.53 14.09 -8.72
C ILE A 347 2.14 13.92 -7.25
N GLU A 348 2.26 12.71 -6.72
CA GLU A 348 1.87 12.37 -5.35
C GLU A 348 2.66 13.17 -4.31
N THR A 349 3.91 13.56 -4.61
CA THR A 349 4.71 14.46 -3.76
C THR A 349 3.97 15.78 -3.53
N HIS A 350 3.40 16.34 -4.58
CA HIS A 350 2.70 17.63 -4.52
C HIS A 350 1.27 17.47 -3.99
N LEU A 351 0.60 16.35 -4.26
CA LEU A 351 -0.70 16.03 -3.66
C LEU A 351 -0.59 15.88 -2.13
N LEU A 352 0.41 15.13 -1.64
CA LEU A 352 0.70 15.02 -0.21
C LEU A 352 1.05 16.38 0.39
N ALA A 353 1.82 17.20 -0.33
CA ALA A 353 2.14 18.55 0.10
C ALA A 353 0.89 19.44 0.23
N TYR A 354 -0.04 19.38 -0.73
CA TYR A 354 -1.32 20.07 -0.64
C TYR A 354 -2.10 19.65 0.61
N GLU A 355 -2.20 18.35 0.89
CA GLU A 355 -2.92 17.82 2.05
C GLU A 355 -2.32 18.27 3.39
N VAL A 356 -0.98 18.30 3.51
CA VAL A 356 -0.29 18.86 4.69
C VAL A 356 -0.60 20.35 4.84
N PHE A 357 -0.42 21.13 3.76
CA PHE A 357 -0.58 22.58 3.83
C PHE A 357 -2.04 23.02 3.96
N SER A 358 -3.00 22.21 3.49
CA SER A 358 -4.42 22.41 3.68
C SER A 358 -4.79 22.35 5.16
N ARG A 359 -4.30 21.33 5.88
CA ARG A 359 -4.48 21.17 7.34
C ARG A 359 -3.75 22.26 8.13
N LYS A 360 -2.53 22.64 7.73
CA LYS A 360 -1.82 23.80 8.34
C LYS A 360 -2.37 25.17 7.93
N SER A 361 -3.40 25.22 7.08
CA SER A 361 -3.99 26.46 6.52
C SER A 361 -2.97 27.40 5.86
N LYS A 362 -1.93 26.84 5.21
CA LYS A 362 -0.90 27.60 4.49
C LYS A 362 -1.29 27.80 3.02
N ARG A 363 -2.23 28.72 2.77
CA ARG A 363 -2.87 28.97 1.46
C ARG A 363 -1.89 29.07 0.28
N LEU A 364 -0.84 29.90 0.36
CA LEU A 364 0.11 30.08 -0.76
C LEU A 364 0.90 28.79 -1.07
N LEU A 365 1.17 27.96 -0.06
CA LEU A 365 1.83 26.68 -0.26
C LEU A 365 0.87 25.65 -0.86
N MET A 366 -0.42 25.71 -0.53
CA MET A 366 -1.45 24.92 -1.23
C MET A 366 -1.47 25.27 -2.72
N LEU A 367 -1.47 26.56 -3.07
CA LEU A 367 -1.41 27.02 -4.46
C LEU A 367 -0.15 26.54 -5.17
N GLN A 368 1.01 26.65 -4.51
CA GLN A 368 2.27 26.15 -5.05
C GLN A 368 2.21 24.65 -5.34
N SER A 369 1.65 23.85 -4.43
CA SER A 369 1.49 22.41 -4.60
C SER A 369 0.61 22.06 -5.79
N VAL A 370 -0.58 22.66 -5.92
CA VAL A 370 -1.47 22.38 -7.08
C VAL A 370 -0.86 22.83 -8.39
N LYS A 371 -0.12 23.96 -8.43
CA LYS A 371 0.58 24.40 -9.65
C LYS A 371 1.63 23.38 -10.09
N ARG A 372 2.43 22.86 -9.14
CA ARG A 372 3.45 21.84 -9.44
C ARG A 372 2.84 20.51 -9.86
N ALA A 373 1.76 20.08 -9.21
CA ALA A 373 1.00 18.89 -9.62
C ALA A 373 0.42 19.06 -11.04
N HIS A 374 -0.17 20.24 -11.34
CA HIS A 374 -0.73 20.56 -12.65
C HIS A 374 0.33 20.56 -13.76
N THR A 375 1.58 20.93 -13.48
CA THR A 375 2.66 20.81 -14.48
C THR A 375 3.05 19.37 -14.82
N ILE A 376 2.67 18.39 -13.99
CA ILE A 376 2.99 16.97 -14.19
C ILE A 376 1.83 16.27 -14.88
N ASP A 377 0.63 16.36 -14.32
CA ASP A 377 -0.58 15.77 -14.87
C ASP A 377 -1.79 16.66 -14.54
N PRO A 378 -2.22 17.54 -15.48
CA PRO A 378 -3.40 18.39 -15.33
C PRO A 378 -4.71 17.65 -15.09
N ASN A 379 -4.85 16.42 -15.58
CA ASN A 379 -6.10 15.67 -15.59
C ASN A 379 -6.23 14.71 -14.40
N HIS A 380 -5.27 14.73 -13.46
CA HIS A 380 -5.25 13.77 -12.35
C HIS A 380 -6.48 13.92 -11.42
N PRO A 381 -7.21 12.84 -11.08
CA PRO A 381 -8.45 12.90 -10.27
C PRO A 381 -8.29 13.62 -8.93
N THR A 382 -7.25 13.28 -8.16
CA THR A 382 -6.99 13.92 -6.87
C THR A 382 -6.56 15.39 -7.01
N LEU A 383 -5.89 15.75 -8.12
CA LEU A 383 -5.53 17.15 -8.37
C LEU A 383 -6.79 17.97 -8.63
N HIS A 384 -7.74 17.42 -9.40
CA HIS A 384 -9.04 18.04 -9.62
C HIS A 384 -9.77 18.32 -8.30
N GLU A 385 -9.79 17.34 -7.39
CA GLU A 385 -10.34 17.56 -6.04
C GLU A 385 -9.62 18.70 -5.30
N HIS A 386 -8.29 18.74 -5.37
CA HIS A 386 -7.49 19.77 -4.71
C HIS A 386 -7.73 21.16 -5.29
N LEU A 387 -7.90 21.28 -6.60
CA LEU A 387 -8.20 22.55 -7.28
C LEU A 387 -9.57 23.09 -6.86
N VAL A 388 -10.61 22.24 -6.86
CA VAL A 388 -11.95 22.65 -6.44
C VAL A 388 -11.97 22.98 -4.94
N LYS A 389 -11.40 22.13 -4.07
CA LYS A 389 -11.28 22.41 -2.62
C LYS A 389 -10.53 23.71 -2.34
N LEU A 390 -9.46 24.01 -3.10
CA LEU A 390 -8.73 25.27 -2.97
C LEU A 390 -9.58 26.46 -3.38
N ALA A 391 -10.28 26.37 -4.51
CA ALA A 391 -11.14 27.43 -5.01
C ALA A 391 -12.29 27.74 -4.03
N VAL A 392 -12.96 26.71 -3.51
CA VAL A 392 -13.99 26.86 -2.46
C VAL A 392 -13.41 27.54 -1.22
N LYS A 393 -12.30 27.03 -0.68
CA LYS A 393 -11.65 27.58 0.52
C LYS A 393 -11.21 29.04 0.34
N VAL A 394 -10.79 29.43 -0.86
CA VAL A 394 -10.42 30.81 -1.20
C VAL A 394 -11.67 31.69 -1.28
N SER A 395 -12.76 31.20 -1.88
CA SER A 395 -14.02 31.94 -2.02
C SER A 395 -14.71 32.22 -0.68
N GLU A 396 -14.62 31.29 0.28
CA GLU A 396 -15.19 31.43 1.63
C GLU A 396 -14.32 32.29 2.57
N SER A 397 -13.07 32.55 2.20
CA SER A 397 -12.12 33.27 3.05
C SER A 397 -12.38 34.78 3.02
N THR A 398 -12.96 35.31 4.10
CA THR A 398 -13.20 36.76 4.28
C THR A 398 -11.99 37.52 4.83
N ASP A 399 -11.05 36.84 5.48
CA ASP A 399 -9.85 37.41 6.11
C ASP A 399 -8.58 37.15 5.28
N MET A 400 -8.47 37.80 4.12
CA MET A 400 -7.29 37.76 3.27
C MET A 400 -6.80 39.17 2.94
N LYS A 401 -5.47 39.37 3.07
CA LYS A 401 -4.82 40.58 2.57
C LYS A 401 -5.07 40.71 1.07
N GLU A 402 -5.41 41.91 0.62
CA GLU A 402 -5.72 42.21 -0.78
C GLU A 402 -4.63 41.74 -1.76
N SER A 403 -3.36 41.88 -1.40
CA SER A 403 -2.23 41.40 -2.21
C SER A 403 -2.23 39.88 -2.41
N ILE A 404 -2.68 39.11 -1.42
CA ILE A 404 -2.80 37.65 -1.50
C ILE A 404 -4.04 37.28 -2.32
N SER A 405 -5.16 37.96 -2.10
CA SER A 405 -6.40 37.75 -2.87
C SER A 405 -6.18 37.97 -4.36
N ALA A 406 -5.49 39.05 -4.75
CA ALA A 406 -5.17 39.34 -6.15
C ALA A 406 -4.33 38.22 -6.81
N VAL A 407 -3.40 37.61 -6.07
CA VAL A 407 -2.64 36.46 -6.55
C VAL A 407 -3.56 35.26 -6.78
N PHE A 408 -4.43 34.93 -5.81
CA PHE A 408 -5.36 33.82 -5.96
C PHE A 408 -6.33 34.01 -7.11
N GLU A 409 -6.93 35.20 -7.26
CA GLU A 409 -7.82 35.49 -8.37
C GLU A 409 -7.15 35.27 -9.73
N ARG A 410 -5.92 35.75 -9.89
CA ARG A 410 -5.18 35.59 -11.15
C ARG A 410 -4.83 34.12 -11.43
N GLU A 411 -4.29 33.44 -10.43
CA GLU A 411 -3.78 32.08 -10.60
C GLU A 411 -4.91 31.05 -10.70
N LEU A 412 -5.98 31.17 -9.90
CA LEU A 412 -7.15 30.29 -10.00
C LEU A 412 -7.89 30.48 -11.33
N LYS A 413 -8.04 31.72 -11.82
CA LYS A 413 -8.59 31.96 -13.17
C LYS A 413 -7.78 31.26 -14.25
N THR A 414 -6.46 31.14 -14.08
CA THR A 414 -5.59 30.43 -15.02
C THR A 414 -5.77 28.92 -14.90
N LEU A 415 -5.76 28.37 -13.68
CA LEU A 415 -5.89 26.94 -13.42
C LEU A 415 -7.27 26.38 -13.77
N LEU A 416 -8.34 27.16 -13.57
CA LEU A 416 -9.73 26.79 -13.89
C LEU A 416 -10.10 27.11 -15.35
N GLY A 417 -9.18 27.65 -16.16
CA GLY A 417 -9.47 28.04 -17.55
C GLY A 417 -10.51 29.16 -17.67
N ARG A 418 -10.59 30.07 -16.70
CA ARG A 418 -11.60 31.16 -16.57
C ARG A 418 -13.04 30.68 -16.47
N LYS A 419 -13.26 29.42 -16.13
CA LYS A 419 -14.59 28.83 -15.89
C LYS A 419 -14.98 29.02 -14.42
N ASP A 420 -16.28 28.99 -14.16
CA ASP A 420 -16.79 28.85 -12.80
C ASP A 420 -16.50 27.43 -12.26
N MET A 421 -16.45 27.26 -10.95
CA MET A 421 -16.18 25.98 -10.28
C MET A 421 -17.19 24.89 -10.69
N LYS A 422 -18.48 25.24 -10.84
CA LYS A 422 -19.52 24.28 -11.26
C LYS A 422 -19.30 23.82 -12.69
N GLN A 423 -19.02 24.74 -13.61
CA GLN A 423 -18.73 24.41 -15.00
C GLN A 423 -17.43 23.60 -15.13
N PHE A 424 -16.39 23.99 -14.40
CA PHE A 424 -15.11 23.29 -14.37
C PHE A 424 -15.27 21.82 -13.95
N ASN A 425 -16.09 21.55 -12.92
CA ASN A 425 -16.37 20.17 -12.49
C ASN A 425 -17.24 19.40 -13.50
N ALA A 426 -18.22 20.07 -14.12
CA ALA A 426 -19.07 19.45 -15.14
C ALA A 426 -18.25 19.02 -16.37
N ASP A 427 -17.37 19.90 -16.87
CA ASP A 427 -16.49 19.59 -18.00
C ASP A 427 -15.55 18.42 -17.68
N PHE A 428 -14.99 18.38 -16.45
CA PHE A 428 -14.13 17.29 -16.01
C PHE A 428 -14.85 15.92 -16.02
N LEU A 429 -16.12 15.88 -15.61
CA LEU A 429 -16.94 14.68 -15.64
C LEU A 429 -17.30 14.25 -17.06
N GLU A 430 -17.58 15.20 -17.96
CA GLU A 430 -17.89 14.93 -19.36
C GLU A 430 -16.67 14.37 -20.11
N GLU A 431 -15.52 15.05 -20.00
CA GLU A 431 -14.26 14.67 -20.64
C GLU A 431 -13.76 13.31 -20.17
N ASN A 432 -13.98 12.96 -18.89
CA ASN A 432 -13.49 11.73 -18.26
C ASN A 432 -14.59 10.72 -17.94
N SER A 433 -15.70 10.77 -18.67
CA SER A 433 -16.88 9.93 -18.43
C SER A 433 -16.62 8.42 -18.49
N ARG A 434 -15.48 7.94 -18.99
CA ARG A 434 -15.14 6.50 -19.05
C ARG A 434 -14.21 6.01 -17.93
N SER A 435 -13.70 6.91 -17.09
CA SER A 435 -12.87 6.53 -15.94
C SER A 435 -13.64 6.64 -14.63
N LEU A 436 -13.70 5.52 -13.93
CA LEU A 436 -14.31 5.35 -12.63
C LEU A 436 -13.65 6.22 -11.56
N LEU A 437 -12.32 6.37 -11.58
CA LEU A 437 -11.62 7.26 -10.65
C LEU A 437 -11.94 8.74 -10.90
N HIS A 438 -11.99 9.17 -12.17
CA HIS A 438 -12.36 10.55 -12.49
C HIS A 438 -13.83 10.82 -12.13
N ARG A 439 -14.74 9.88 -12.42
CA ARG A 439 -16.13 9.95 -11.95
C ARG A 439 -16.20 10.11 -10.44
N LEU A 440 -15.47 9.31 -9.67
CA LEU A 440 -15.46 9.39 -8.21
C LEU A 440 -15.02 10.78 -7.71
N SER A 441 -13.89 11.29 -8.20
CA SER A 441 -13.38 12.61 -7.78
C SER A 441 -14.30 13.75 -8.23
N GLY A 442 -14.83 13.71 -9.45
CA GLY A 442 -15.78 14.70 -9.95
C GLY A 442 -17.11 14.67 -9.20
N CYS A 443 -17.61 13.48 -8.80
CA CYS A 443 -18.80 13.32 -7.98
C CYS A 443 -18.60 13.83 -6.55
N ARG A 444 -17.45 13.57 -5.92
CA ARG A 444 -17.10 14.16 -4.61
C ARG A 444 -17.15 15.69 -4.69
N MET A 445 -16.61 16.26 -5.75
CA MET A 445 -16.59 17.71 -5.95
C MET A 445 -17.97 18.26 -6.33
N LEU A 446 -18.80 17.49 -7.03
CA LEU A 446 -20.18 17.84 -7.33
C LEU A 446 -20.98 18.01 -6.03
N CYS A 447 -20.88 17.05 -5.12
CA CYS A 447 -21.56 17.13 -3.82
C CYS A 447 -21.03 18.25 -2.93
N LEU A 448 -19.74 18.58 -3.03
CA LEU A 448 -19.15 19.73 -2.32
C LEU A 448 -19.69 21.07 -2.85
N LEU A 449 -19.87 21.19 -4.17
CA LEU A 449 -20.34 22.42 -4.83
C LEU A 449 -21.87 22.57 -4.82
N ASP A 450 -22.59 21.45 -4.77
CA ASP A 450 -24.05 21.40 -4.79
C ASP A 450 -24.59 20.19 -3.99
N PRO A 451 -24.99 20.39 -2.72
CA PRO A 451 -25.53 19.31 -1.88
C PRO A 451 -26.84 18.70 -2.39
N THR A 452 -27.53 19.32 -3.37
CA THR A 452 -28.77 18.77 -3.93
C THR A 452 -28.52 17.68 -4.98
N LYS A 453 -27.26 17.53 -5.43
CA LYS A 453 -26.85 16.65 -6.53
C LYS A 453 -26.28 15.29 -6.09
N VAL A 454 -26.49 14.90 -4.83
CA VAL A 454 -25.97 13.65 -4.28
C VAL A 454 -26.53 12.42 -5.01
N ASP A 455 -27.82 12.40 -5.34
CA ASP A 455 -28.43 11.27 -6.03
C ASP A 455 -27.85 11.07 -7.44
N ASP A 456 -27.62 12.18 -8.18
CA ASP A 456 -26.97 12.16 -9.49
C ASP A 456 -25.53 11.62 -9.38
N ALA A 457 -24.79 12.04 -8.35
CA ALA A 457 -23.44 11.60 -8.08
C ALA A 457 -23.37 10.10 -7.76
N LEU A 458 -24.29 9.61 -6.90
CA LEU A 458 -24.42 8.21 -6.52
C LEU A 458 -24.76 7.32 -7.71
N ALA A 459 -25.67 7.75 -8.58
CA ALA A 459 -26.00 7.02 -9.81
C ALA A 459 -24.78 6.88 -10.73
N LEU A 460 -23.96 7.92 -10.86
CA LEU A 460 -22.80 7.91 -11.75
C LEU A 460 -21.63 7.03 -11.24
N ILE A 461 -21.37 7.02 -9.93
CA ILE A 461 -20.26 6.23 -9.35
C ILE A 461 -20.60 4.75 -9.17
N THR A 462 -21.88 4.41 -9.06
CA THR A 462 -22.33 3.01 -8.90
C THR A 462 -22.64 2.31 -10.22
N ASP A 463 -22.62 3.05 -11.33
CA ASP A 463 -22.65 2.51 -12.68
C ASP A 463 -21.33 1.78 -13.01
N LEU A 464 -21.43 0.48 -13.28
CA LEU A 464 -20.31 -0.42 -13.56
C LEU A 464 -20.36 -0.97 -14.99
N ALA A 465 -20.76 -0.13 -15.96
CA ALA A 465 -20.84 -0.50 -17.38
C ALA A 465 -19.53 -1.09 -17.94
N ASP A 466 -19.64 -1.97 -18.94
CA ASP A 466 -18.50 -2.70 -19.54
C ASP A 466 -17.53 -1.82 -20.34
N ASN A 467 -17.94 -0.60 -20.69
CA ASN A 467 -17.12 0.35 -21.45
C ASN A 467 -16.18 1.20 -20.58
N LEU A 468 -16.19 1.00 -19.26
CA LEU A 468 -15.30 1.68 -18.31
C LEU A 468 -13.86 1.16 -18.43
N GLU A 469 -12.89 2.07 -18.48
CA GLU A 469 -11.50 1.73 -18.78
C GLU A 469 -10.73 1.18 -17.57
N ASP A 470 -11.07 1.63 -16.37
CA ASP A 470 -10.39 1.38 -15.10
C ASP A 470 -11.31 0.70 -14.08
N ARG A 471 -12.22 -0.16 -14.56
CA ARG A 471 -13.09 -1.03 -13.74
C ARG A 471 -12.29 -2.18 -13.11
N THR A 472 -11.34 -1.84 -12.26
CA THR A 472 -10.48 -2.79 -11.53
C THR A 472 -11.02 -3.06 -10.14
N LEU A 473 -10.56 -4.17 -9.53
CA LEU A 473 -10.89 -4.50 -8.15
C LEU A 473 -10.54 -3.35 -7.20
N GLU A 474 -9.37 -2.74 -7.35
CA GLU A 474 -8.88 -1.67 -6.49
C GLU A 474 -9.80 -0.43 -6.52
N ASN A 475 -10.20 0.01 -7.72
CA ASN A 475 -11.06 1.17 -7.90
C ASN A 475 -12.49 0.88 -7.41
N CYS A 476 -13.01 -0.32 -7.69
CA CYS A 476 -14.33 -0.72 -7.20
C CYS A 476 -14.37 -0.83 -5.67
N THR A 477 -13.31 -1.35 -5.04
CA THR A 477 -13.15 -1.39 -3.58
C THR A 477 -13.05 0.02 -3.00
N LEU A 478 -12.33 0.95 -3.64
CA LEU A 478 -12.26 2.36 -3.21
C LEU A 478 -13.64 3.02 -3.17
N ILE A 479 -14.46 2.81 -4.19
CA ILE A 479 -15.84 3.33 -4.22
C ILE A 479 -16.68 2.68 -3.13
N TYR A 480 -16.60 1.36 -2.97
CA TYR A 480 -17.31 0.65 -1.92
C TYR A 480 -16.97 1.19 -0.53
N ASN A 481 -15.69 1.40 -0.24
CA ASN A 481 -15.26 2.00 1.03
C ASN A 481 -15.78 3.44 1.17
N THR A 482 -15.72 4.25 0.12
CA THR A 482 -16.23 5.63 0.14
C THR A 482 -17.74 5.69 0.47
N LEU A 483 -18.52 4.74 -0.04
CA LEU A 483 -19.94 4.60 0.27
C LEU A 483 -20.17 4.20 1.73
N LEU A 484 -19.34 3.30 2.27
CA LEU A 484 -19.41 2.86 3.67
C LEU A 484 -18.98 3.94 4.67
N GLU A 485 -18.01 4.77 4.29
CA GLU A 485 -17.57 5.92 5.09
C GLU A 485 -18.63 7.02 5.21
N GLY A 486 -19.70 6.96 4.41
CA GLY A 486 -20.78 7.94 4.43
C GLY A 486 -20.42 9.27 3.78
N THR A 487 -19.43 9.29 2.87
CA THR A 487 -19.00 10.51 2.16
C THR A 487 -20.16 11.16 1.39
N PHE A 488 -21.12 10.36 0.93
CA PHE A 488 -22.31 10.77 0.20
C PHE A 488 -23.61 10.66 1.04
N GLY A 489 -23.49 10.52 2.37
CA GLY A 489 -24.61 10.20 3.26
C GLY A 489 -24.84 8.70 3.44
N GLU A 490 -25.84 8.34 4.24
CA GLU A 490 -26.21 6.94 4.51
C GLU A 490 -27.01 6.35 3.33
N CYS A 491 -26.39 5.46 2.56
CA CYS A 491 -26.99 4.86 1.35
C CYS A 491 -26.96 3.32 1.41
N SER A 492 -27.50 2.73 2.47
CA SER A 492 -27.37 1.29 2.76
C SER A 492 -27.86 0.36 1.64
N ASP A 493 -28.99 0.66 1.02
CA ASP A 493 -29.55 -0.15 -0.07
C ASP A 493 -28.69 -0.10 -1.35
N LEU A 494 -28.24 1.09 -1.73
CA LEU A 494 -27.39 1.28 -2.91
C LEU A 494 -26.01 0.63 -2.70
N THR A 495 -25.44 0.78 -1.50
CA THR A 495 -24.18 0.11 -1.13
C THR A 495 -24.30 -1.41 -1.22
N ARG A 496 -25.45 -1.98 -0.83
CA ARG A 496 -25.74 -3.41 -0.99
C ARG A 496 -25.84 -3.82 -2.46
N GLU A 497 -26.52 -3.04 -3.29
CA GLU A 497 -26.62 -3.32 -4.72
C GLU A 497 -25.24 -3.28 -5.40
N TYR A 498 -24.45 -2.25 -5.09
CA TYR A 498 -23.09 -2.09 -5.59
C TYR A 498 -22.19 -3.25 -5.15
N PHE A 499 -22.31 -3.71 -3.89
CA PHE A 499 -21.62 -4.91 -3.39
C PHE A 499 -21.96 -6.15 -4.22
N LEU A 500 -23.25 -6.39 -4.51
CA LEU A 500 -23.68 -7.56 -5.29
C LEU A 500 -23.14 -7.52 -6.73
N LYS A 501 -23.14 -6.34 -7.36
CA LYS A 501 -22.51 -6.15 -8.68
C LYS A 501 -21.02 -6.44 -8.62
N CYS A 502 -20.30 -5.87 -7.66
CA CYS A 502 -18.87 -6.11 -7.48
C CYS A 502 -18.54 -7.59 -7.19
N ARG A 503 -19.35 -8.28 -6.40
CA ARG A 503 -19.20 -9.73 -6.14
C ARG A 503 -19.29 -10.56 -7.42
N SER A 504 -20.17 -10.19 -8.35
CA SER A 504 -20.28 -10.88 -9.63
C SER A 504 -19.05 -10.66 -10.53
N LEU A 505 -18.48 -9.45 -10.50
CA LEU A 505 -17.28 -9.09 -11.26
C LEU A 505 -16.00 -9.67 -10.67
N PHE A 506 -15.91 -9.73 -9.33
CA PHE A 506 -14.71 -10.15 -8.60
C PHE A 506 -15.04 -11.29 -7.63
N PRO A 507 -15.32 -12.51 -8.14
CA PRO A 507 -15.81 -13.62 -7.31
C PRO A 507 -14.79 -14.14 -6.29
N LEU A 508 -13.50 -13.88 -6.52
CA LEU A 508 -12.43 -14.26 -5.58
C LEU A 508 -12.20 -13.21 -4.48
N ALA A 509 -12.70 -11.98 -4.63
CA ALA A 509 -12.33 -10.89 -3.74
C ALA A 509 -12.97 -11.08 -2.35
N SER A 510 -12.13 -11.12 -1.31
CA SER A 510 -12.64 -11.32 0.06
C SER A 510 -13.53 -10.16 0.52
N VAL A 511 -13.24 -8.94 0.06
CA VAL A 511 -14.04 -7.72 0.29
C VAL A 511 -15.49 -7.86 -0.17
N PHE A 512 -15.74 -8.69 -1.20
CA PHE A 512 -17.08 -8.90 -1.78
C PHE A 512 -17.66 -10.30 -1.47
N SER A 513 -17.08 -11.03 -0.51
CA SER A 513 -17.45 -12.43 -0.21
C SER A 513 -18.63 -12.55 0.77
N LYS A 514 -18.69 -11.70 1.79
CA LYS A 514 -19.76 -11.62 2.80
C LYS A 514 -20.26 -10.19 2.92
N TYR A 515 -21.59 -10.02 2.92
CA TYR A 515 -22.20 -8.71 3.15
C TYR A 515 -22.46 -8.56 4.64
N ASP A 516 -21.50 -7.97 5.37
CA ASP A 516 -21.62 -7.81 6.82
C ASP A 516 -22.34 -6.50 7.22
N GLY A 517 -22.82 -5.73 6.24
CA GLY A 517 -23.71 -4.58 6.44
C GLY A 517 -23.14 -3.41 7.27
N ALA A 518 -21.91 -3.48 7.79
CA ALA A 518 -21.39 -2.47 8.73
C ALA A 518 -19.87 -2.23 8.72
N THR A 519 -19.05 -2.98 7.99
CA THR A 519 -17.59 -2.74 8.01
C THR A 519 -16.94 -3.09 6.68
N GLY A 520 -16.45 -2.07 5.97
CA GLY A 520 -15.59 -2.24 4.80
C GLY A 520 -14.23 -2.75 5.27
N SER A 521 -13.94 -4.02 5.02
CA SER A 521 -12.66 -4.61 5.38
C SER A 521 -11.86 -4.86 4.11
N LEU A 522 -10.78 -4.10 3.91
CA LEU A 522 -9.72 -4.49 2.98
C LEU A 522 -9.10 -5.79 3.51
N ASN A 523 -9.31 -6.87 2.76
CA ASN A 523 -8.82 -8.23 3.01
C ASN A 523 -9.65 -9.13 3.94
N GLY A 524 -10.94 -8.87 4.18
CA GLY A 524 -11.85 -9.91 4.70
C GLY A 524 -11.62 -10.33 6.16
N VAL A 525 -11.03 -9.48 7.00
CA VAL A 525 -10.97 -9.74 8.45
C VAL A 525 -12.29 -9.31 9.09
N ASP A 526 -12.94 -10.27 9.73
CA ASP A 526 -14.17 -10.16 10.52
C ASP A 526 -14.00 -9.09 11.62
N ALA A 527 -14.85 -8.06 11.62
CA ALA A 527 -14.79 -6.94 12.56
C ALA A 527 -15.29 -7.27 13.98
N THR A 528 -15.52 -8.55 14.30
CA THR A 528 -16.10 -8.97 15.58
C THR A 528 -15.10 -9.00 16.75
N LEU A 529 -13.83 -8.61 16.54
CA LEU A 529 -12.79 -8.61 17.60
C LEU A 529 -12.15 -7.23 17.89
N SER A 530 -12.69 -6.13 17.38
CA SER A 530 -12.30 -4.79 17.85
C SER A 530 -13.53 -3.98 18.22
N ASP A 531 -13.58 -3.63 19.50
CA ASP A 531 -14.59 -2.76 20.10
C ASP A 531 -14.76 -1.48 19.27
N ARG A 532 -16.01 -1.05 19.11
CA ARG A 532 -16.44 -0.04 18.13
C ARG A 532 -15.91 1.34 18.47
N SER A 533 -15.03 1.90 17.65
CA SER A 533 -14.99 3.30 17.21
C SER A 533 -13.66 3.59 16.51
N GLU A 534 -13.63 3.57 15.18
CA GLU A 534 -12.71 4.32 14.31
C GLU A 534 -12.84 3.82 12.85
N PRO A 535 -12.89 4.70 11.83
CA PRO A 535 -13.04 4.25 10.45
C PRO A 535 -11.70 3.76 9.88
N LEU A 536 -11.77 2.59 9.25
CA LEU A 536 -10.75 1.99 8.42
C LEU A 536 -10.41 2.93 7.27
N CYS A 537 -9.13 3.14 7.00
CA CYS A 537 -8.72 4.06 5.96
C CYS A 537 -7.88 3.37 4.88
N ASP A 538 -8.18 3.79 3.66
CA ASP A 538 -7.80 3.25 2.37
C ASP A 538 -6.31 3.09 2.14
N GLY A 539 -5.97 1.95 1.53
CA GLY A 539 -4.65 1.63 1.02
C GLY A 539 -4.68 1.52 -0.50
N VAL A 540 -4.47 2.65 -1.18
CA VAL A 540 -4.14 2.70 -2.62
C VAL A 540 -2.70 2.18 -2.79
N VAL A 541 -2.55 1.11 -3.58
CA VAL A 541 -1.29 0.44 -3.97
C VAL A 541 -0.48 1.29 -4.94
#